data_AF-A0A967LGA2-F1
#
_entry.id   AF-A0A967LGA2-F1
#
_cell.length_a   1.000
_cell.length_b   1.000
_cell.length_c   1.000
_cell.angle_alpha   90.00
_cell.angle_beta   90.00
_cell.angle_gamma   90.00
#
_symmetry.space_group_name_H-M   'P 1'
#
loop_
_entity.id
_entity.type
_entity.pdbx_description
1 polymer ?
#
loop_
_entity_poly.entity_id
_entity_poly.type
_entity_poly.pdbx_seq_one_letter_code
_entity_poly.pdbx_strand_id
1 'polypeptide(L)'
;MRDPAGREARPRRVVIALTRAVGPALGRCELSHVERQPIDPELAAAQHAGYEDALRQLGCRVVRVPAAPDLPDAVFIEDTAVVVDELAVITRPGAPSRRAEVDAVGSVLASYRPLRFVEAPATLDGGDVLVVGEDVFVGGSTRTNREGAARLRAVMEPLGYRVRRVPVEGCLHLKTAVTAVADDTLLLNPRWVDPGSFEGYRLVEVDPAEPFAANVLRVGDALLAAAAHPATRRRLAASGLRVETVDVSELAKAEAGVTCSAIILGEER
;
A
#
# COMPACT_ATOMS: atom_id res chain seq x y z
N MET A 1 -30.96 13.25 0.38
CA MET A 1 -30.92 14.52 1.16
C MET A 1 -29.86 15.39 0.51
N ARG A 2 -30.22 16.56 -0.05
CA ARG A 2 -29.31 17.44 -0.81
C ARG A 2 -28.61 18.41 0.15
N ASP A 3 -27.36 18.76 -0.11
CA ASP A 3 -26.62 19.83 0.58
C ASP A 3 -27.24 21.21 0.25
N PRO A 4 -27.13 22.25 1.11
CA PRO A 4 -27.55 23.63 0.81
C PRO A 4 -27.11 24.19 -0.56
N ALA A 5 -26.10 23.62 -1.22
CA ALA A 5 -25.68 23.97 -2.58
C ALA A 5 -26.39 23.20 -3.72
N GLY A 6 -27.42 22.40 -3.44
CA GLY A 6 -28.24 21.71 -4.46
C GLY A 6 -27.58 20.53 -5.16
N ARG A 7 -26.35 20.16 -4.77
CA ARG A 7 -25.65 18.96 -5.24
C ARG A 7 -26.26 17.72 -4.59
N GLU A 8 -26.46 16.66 -5.37
CA GLU A 8 -26.77 15.35 -4.78
C GLU A 8 -25.65 14.98 -3.82
N ALA A 9 -26.01 14.66 -2.58
CA ALA A 9 -25.04 14.14 -1.62
C ALA A 9 -24.46 12.86 -2.24
N ARG A 10 -23.16 12.87 -2.53
CA ARG A 10 -22.46 11.66 -3.00
C ARG A 10 -22.78 10.53 -2.01
N PRO A 11 -23.16 9.33 -2.46
CA PRO A 11 -23.38 8.21 -1.57
C PRO A 11 -22.18 8.06 -0.65
N ARG A 12 -22.41 7.85 0.65
CA ARG A 12 -21.33 7.71 1.63
C ARG A 12 -20.55 6.45 1.28
N ARG A 13 -19.45 6.63 0.56
CA ARG A 13 -18.53 5.57 0.17
C ARG A 13 -17.95 4.94 1.43
N VAL A 14 -18.16 3.63 1.61
CA VAL A 14 -17.54 2.92 2.72
C VAL A 14 -16.14 2.56 2.29
N VAL A 15 -15.16 2.97 3.09
CA VAL A 15 -13.79 2.50 2.90
C VAL A 15 -13.65 1.17 3.61
N ILE A 16 -13.22 0.14 2.90
CA ILE A 16 -12.85 -1.16 3.47
C ILE A 16 -11.33 -1.23 3.53
N ALA A 17 -10.82 -1.78 4.62
CA ALA A 17 -9.43 -2.17 4.73
C ALA A 17 -9.34 -3.70 4.92
N LEU A 18 -8.86 -4.40 3.90
CA LEU A 18 -8.49 -5.81 4.04
C LEU A 18 -7.15 -5.89 4.75
N THR A 19 -7.07 -6.71 5.79
CA THR A 19 -5.86 -6.92 6.61
C THR A 19 -5.67 -8.42 6.85
N ARG A 20 -4.46 -8.83 7.25
CA ARG A 20 -4.20 -10.20 7.75
C ARG A 20 -3.46 -10.10 9.07
N ALA A 21 -3.84 -10.93 10.04
CA ALA A 21 -3.16 -10.96 11.33
C ALA A 21 -1.68 -11.35 11.20
N VAL A 22 -0.85 -10.82 12.10
CA VAL A 22 0.56 -11.21 12.25
C VAL A 22 0.66 -12.71 12.55
N GLY A 23 1.47 -13.42 11.76
CA GLY A 23 1.76 -14.83 11.95
C GLY A 23 2.97 -15.06 12.86
N PRO A 24 3.06 -16.21 13.56
CA PRO A 24 4.20 -16.54 14.41
C PRO A 24 5.51 -16.73 13.61
N ALA A 25 5.41 -16.88 12.29
CA ALA A 25 6.54 -17.03 11.38
C ALA A 25 7.23 -15.70 11.00
N LEU A 26 6.70 -14.53 11.39
CA LEU A 26 7.17 -13.21 10.93
C LEU A 26 8.68 -13.00 11.07
N GLY A 27 9.31 -13.54 12.13
CA GLY A 27 10.76 -13.44 12.32
C GLY A 27 11.60 -14.06 11.18
N ARG A 28 10.99 -14.85 10.29
CA ARG A 28 11.60 -15.46 9.10
C ARG A 28 11.23 -14.74 7.79
N CYS A 29 10.67 -13.54 7.86
CA CYS A 29 10.27 -12.72 6.71
C CYS A 29 11.40 -12.53 5.68
N GLU A 30 11.03 -12.29 4.42
CA GLU A 30 11.96 -11.91 3.38
C GLU A 30 12.53 -10.51 3.64
N LEU A 31 13.83 -10.32 3.44
CA LEU A 31 14.51 -9.02 3.57
C LEU A 31 15.43 -8.80 2.37
N SER A 32 15.57 -7.56 1.92
CA SER A 32 16.37 -7.20 0.75
C SER A 32 17.27 -5.98 0.98
N HIS A 33 16.78 -4.93 1.66
CA HIS A 33 17.57 -3.70 1.87
C HIS A 33 17.88 -3.39 3.33
N VAL A 34 17.44 -4.23 4.28
CA VAL A 34 17.70 -4.04 5.72
C VAL A 34 18.37 -5.27 6.34
N GLU A 35 19.17 -5.04 7.39
CA GLU A 35 19.75 -6.13 8.18
C GLU A 35 18.71 -6.78 9.08
N ARG A 36 18.75 -8.11 9.18
CA ARG A 36 17.81 -8.85 10.02
C ARG A 36 18.02 -8.49 11.49
N GLN A 37 16.92 -8.11 12.14
CA GLN A 37 16.86 -7.87 13.58
C GLN A 37 15.84 -8.82 14.23
N PRO A 38 16.00 -9.15 15.52
CA PRO A 38 14.97 -9.90 16.25
C PRO A 38 13.65 -9.13 16.27
N ILE A 39 12.58 -9.83 15.87
CA ILE A 39 11.20 -9.34 15.94
C ILE A 39 10.55 -9.96 17.16
N ASP A 40 9.94 -9.13 18.00
CA ASP A 40 9.07 -9.57 19.09
C ASP A 40 7.67 -9.84 18.50
N PRO A 41 7.23 -11.12 18.43
CA PRO A 41 5.96 -11.47 17.80
C PRO A 41 4.74 -10.98 18.59
N GLU A 42 4.84 -10.88 19.91
CA GLU A 42 3.74 -10.40 20.74
C GLU A 42 3.56 -8.89 20.57
N LEU A 43 4.67 -8.16 20.58
CA LEU A 43 4.66 -6.72 20.30
C LEU A 43 4.22 -6.43 18.86
N ALA A 44 4.69 -7.19 17.86
CA ALA A 44 4.26 -7.05 16.48
C ALA A 44 2.74 -7.26 16.33
N ALA A 45 2.18 -8.27 16.99
CA ALA A 45 0.74 -8.51 17.00
C ALA A 45 -0.04 -7.37 17.67
N ALA A 46 0.47 -6.83 18.79
CA ALA A 46 -0.13 -5.69 19.47
C ALA A 46 -0.09 -4.41 18.61
N GLN A 47 1.04 -4.13 17.95
CA GLN A 47 1.19 -3.02 17.01
C GLN A 47 0.25 -3.14 15.82
N HIS A 48 0.12 -4.33 15.24
CA HIS A 48 -0.83 -4.58 14.15
C HIS A 48 -2.29 -4.42 14.61
N ALA A 49 -2.63 -4.82 15.84
CA ALA A 49 -3.96 -4.55 16.40
C ALA A 49 -4.21 -3.04 16.53
N GLY A 50 -3.22 -2.27 17.02
CA GLY A 50 -3.27 -0.81 17.05
C GLY A 50 -3.42 -0.18 15.66
N TYR A 51 -2.77 -0.74 14.63
CA TYR A 51 -2.95 -0.35 13.24
C TYR A 51 -4.38 -0.55 12.74
N GLU A 52 -4.99 -1.71 13.00
CA GLU A 52 -6.39 -1.92 12.65
C GLU A 52 -7.34 -0.98 13.40
N ASP A 53 -7.07 -0.68 14.66
CA ASP A 53 -7.88 0.28 15.43
C ASP A 53 -7.74 1.70 14.87
N ALA A 54 -6.54 2.11 14.44
CA ALA A 54 -6.34 3.37 13.74
C ALA A 54 -7.15 3.39 12.43
N LEU A 55 -7.15 2.31 11.64
CA LEU A 55 -7.99 2.21 10.43
C LEU A 55 -9.49 2.36 10.77
N ARG A 56 -9.98 1.71 11.84
CA ARG A 56 -11.37 1.85 12.28
C ARG A 56 -11.70 3.29 12.69
N GLN A 57 -10.80 3.96 13.41
CA GLN A 57 -10.95 5.36 13.81
C GLN A 57 -10.95 6.32 12.62
N LEU A 58 -10.23 5.98 11.56
CA LEU A 58 -10.25 6.68 10.27
C LEU A 58 -11.50 6.37 9.43
N GLY A 59 -12.42 5.54 9.94
CA GLY A 59 -13.70 5.23 9.32
C GLY A 59 -13.69 3.99 8.41
N CYS A 60 -12.60 3.22 8.38
CA CYS A 60 -12.56 1.98 7.62
C CYS A 60 -13.39 0.89 8.29
N ARG A 61 -14.09 0.10 7.48
CA ARG A 61 -14.52 -1.24 7.87
C ARG A 61 -13.35 -2.21 7.67
N VAL A 62 -12.73 -2.63 8.76
CA VAL A 62 -11.64 -3.62 8.70
C VAL A 62 -12.21 -5.02 8.47
N VAL A 63 -11.72 -5.70 7.44
CA VAL A 63 -12.04 -7.09 7.10
C VAL A 63 -10.76 -7.91 7.16
N ARG A 64 -10.69 -8.86 8.09
CA ARG A 64 -9.55 -9.76 8.18
C ARG A 64 -9.70 -10.92 7.21
N VAL A 65 -8.72 -11.14 6.35
CA VAL A 65 -8.60 -12.38 5.57
C VAL A 65 -8.11 -13.52 6.50
N PRO A 66 -8.27 -14.80 6.12
CA PRO A 66 -7.75 -15.92 6.91
C PRO A 66 -6.26 -15.76 7.24
N ALA A 67 -5.90 -16.11 8.47
CA ALA A 67 -4.50 -16.16 8.91
C ALA A 67 -3.71 -17.20 8.11
N ALA A 68 -2.40 -16.98 7.98
CA ALA A 68 -1.48 -17.88 7.30
C ALA A 68 -0.23 -18.08 8.17
N PRO A 69 -0.30 -18.91 9.21
CA PRO A 69 0.75 -18.99 10.24
C PRO A 69 2.11 -19.47 9.70
N ASP A 70 2.11 -20.20 8.59
CA ASP A 70 3.30 -20.76 7.95
C ASP A 70 3.94 -19.82 6.92
N LEU A 71 3.29 -18.70 6.59
CA LEU A 71 3.76 -17.71 5.61
C LEU A 71 4.26 -16.46 6.37
N PRO A 72 5.60 -16.27 6.50
CA PRO A 72 6.18 -15.22 7.33
C PRO A 72 5.68 -13.81 7.02
N ASP A 73 5.55 -13.50 5.73
CA ASP A 73 5.24 -12.16 5.22
C ASP A 73 3.75 -11.92 5.01
N ALA A 74 2.89 -12.88 5.37
CA ALA A 74 1.48 -12.85 4.98
C ALA A 74 0.66 -11.69 5.56
N VAL A 75 1.15 -11.06 6.64
CA VAL A 75 0.60 -9.80 7.19
C VAL A 75 0.70 -8.66 6.18
N PHE A 76 1.72 -8.66 5.30
CA PHE A 76 1.94 -7.66 4.26
C PHE A 76 1.08 -7.91 3.03
N ILE A 77 -0.24 -7.87 3.26
CA ILE A 77 -1.27 -8.22 2.28
C ILE A 77 -1.27 -7.34 1.03
N GLU A 78 -0.74 -6.11 1.11
CA GLU A 78 -0.67 -5.16 -0.01
C GLU A 78 -0.04 -5.78 -1.27
N ASP A 79 0.95 -6.65 -1.11
CA ASP A 79 1.67 -7.22 -2.26
C ASP A 79 0.85 -8.21 -3.07
N THR A 80 -0.25 -8.71 -2.52
CA THR A 80 -1.04 -9.80 -3.10
C THR A 80 -2.07 -9.36 -4.13
N ALA A 81 -2.44 -8.07 -4.16
CA ALA A 81 -3.40 -7.56 -5.13
C ALA A 81 -3.26 -6.05 -5.38
N VAL A 82 -3.69 -5.63 -6.56
CA VAL A 82 -3.95 -4.23 -6.91
C VAL A 82 -5.45 -4.08 -7.11
N VAL A 83 -6.09 -3.17 -6.39
CA VAL A 83 -7.55 -3.00 -6.43
C VAL A 83 -7.90 -1.62 -6.96
N VAL A 84 -8.81 -1.60 -7.93
CA VAL A 84 -9.46 -0.39 -8.45
C VAL A 84 -10.97 -0.56 -8.39
N ASP A 85 -11.72 0.46 -8.84
CA ASP A 85 -13.17 0.47 -8.74
C ASP A 85 -13.84 -0.62 -9.56
N GLU A 86 -13.24 -1.00 -10.68
CA GLU A 86 -13.79 -1.95 -11.64
C GLU A 86 -13.38 -3.40 -11.37
N LEU A 87 -12.17 -3.63 -10.83
CA LEU A 87 -11.60 -4.96 -10.67
C LEU A 87 -10.52 -5.05 -9.60
N ALA A 88 -10.14 -6.28 -9.25
CA ALA A 88 -8.94 -6.58 -8.50
C ALA A 88 -7.99 -7.44 -9.35
N VAL A 89 -6.75 -6.99 -9.49
CA VAL A 89 -5.66 -7.76 -10.09
C VAL A 89 -4.95 -8.52 -8.98
N ILE A 90 -5.19 -9.82 -8.89
CA ILE A 90 -4.44 -10.74 -8.04
C ILE A 90 -3.03 -10.86 -8.62
N THR A 91 -2.04 -10.51 -7.81
CA THR A 91 -0.67 -10.39 -8.26
C THR A 91 0.00 -11.76 -8.35
N ARG A 92 1.26 -11.76 -8.81
CA ARG A 92 2.13 -12.92 -8.71
C ARG A 92 3.43 -12.47 -8.06
N PRO A 93 3.52 -12.59 -6.72
CA PRO A 93 4.65 -12.08 -5.98
C PRO A 93 5.99 -12.51 -6.57
N GLY A 94 6.91 -11.55 -6.66
CA GLY A 94 8.26 -11.78 -7.18
C GLY A 94 9.01 -12.82 -6.35
N ALA A 95 8.92 -12.69 -5.03
CA ALA A 95 9.42 -13.66 -4.06
C ALA A 95 8.59 -14.97 -4.14
N PRO A 96 9.20 -16.12 -4.50
CA PRO A 96 8.46 -17.38 -4.62
C PRO A 96 7.78 -17.85 -3.32
N SER A 97 8.41 -17.58 -2.17
CA SER A 97 7.90 -17.88 -0.82
C SER A 97 6.55 -17.22 -0.54
N ARG A 98 6.27 -16.08 -1.19
CA ARG A 98 5.05 -15.28 -0.97
C ARG A 98 3.91 -15.59 -1.91
N ARG A 99 4.11 -16.44 -2.93
CA ARG A 99 3.09 -16.69 -3.97
C ARG A 99 1.83 -17.37 -3.45
N ALA A 100 1.91 -18.15 -2.38
CA ALA A 100 0.75 -18.80 -1.77
C ALA A 100 -0.16 -17.81 -1.00
N GLU A 101 0.33 -16.58 -0.71
CA GLU A 101 -0.42 -15.60 0.07
C GLU A 101 -1.66 -15.09 -0.65
N VAL A 102 -1.66 -15.14 -1.99
CA VAL A 102 -2.67 -14.52 -2.86
C VAL A 102 -4.01 -15.24 -2.85
N ASP A 103 -4.03 -16.56 -2.60
CA ASP A 103 -5.23 -17.40 -2.76
C ASP A 103 -6.36 -16.99 -1.80
N ALA A 104 -6.02 -16.82 -0.52
CA ALA A 104 -6.98 -16.41 0.51
C ALA A 104 -7.42 -14.94 0.32
N VAL A 105 -6.53 -14.08 -0.20
CA VAL A 105 -6.87 -12.67 -0.46
C VAL A 105 -7.80 -12.56 -1.66
N GLY A 106 -7.49 -13.27 -2.76
CA GLY A 106 -8.34 -13.34 -3.93
C GLY A 106 -9.73 -13.88 -3.62
N SER A 107 -9.82 -14.93 -2.79
CA SER A 107 -11.11 -15.49 -2.35
C SER A 107 -12.00 -14.45 -1.64
N VAL A 108 -11.41 -13.58 -0.81
CA VAL A 108 -12.15 -12.49 -0.15
C VAL A 108 -12.48 -11.36 -1.14
N LEU A 109 -11.52 -10.97 -1.98
CA LEU A 109 -11.70 -9.91 -2.99
C LEU A 109 -12.76 -10.26 -4.05
N ALA A 110 -12.98 -11.54 -4.35
CA ALA A 110 -14.01 -11.99 -5.28
C ALA A 110 -15.43 -11.56 -4.89
N SER A 111 -15.65 -11.26 -3.60
CA SER A 111 -16.94 -10.74 -3.11
C SER A 111 -17.14 -9.25 -3.38
N TYR A 112 -16.07 -8.53 -3.74
CA TYR A 112 -16.08 -7.07 -3.96
C TYR A 112 -15.83 -6.71 -5.43
N ARG A 113 -14.97 -7.46 -6.12
CA ARG A 113 -14.52 -7.14 -7.48
C ARG A 113 -14.39 -8.38 -8.34
N PRO A 114 -14.64 -8.26 -9.66
CA PRO A 114 -14.15 -9.23 -10.64
C PRO A 114 -12.63 -9.35 -10.54
N LEU A 115 -12.13 -10.59 -10.61
CA LEU A 115 -10.70 -10.86 -10.50
C LEU A 115 -10.02 -10.95 -11.87
N ARG A 116 -8.78 -10.48 -11.92
CA ARG A 116 -7.79 -10.77 -12.96
C ARG A 116 -6.52 -11.30 -12.29
N PHE A 117 -5.76 -12.12 -12.99
CA PHE A 117 -4.58 -12.77 -12.41
C PHE A 117 -3.34 -12.44 -13.22
N VAL A 118 -2.25 -12.17 -12.53
CA VAL A 118 -0.92 -12.09 -13.14
C VAL A 118 -0.37 -13.52 -13.27
N GLU A 119 -0.05 -13.92 -14.48
CA GLU A 119 0.46 -15.26 -14.78
C GLU A 119 1.95 -15.24 -15.12
N ALA A 120 2.62 -16.39 -14.97
CA ALA A 120 4.01 -16.53 -15.40
C ALA A 120 4.17 -16.20 -16.90
N PRO A 121 5.30 -15.61 -17.34
CA PRO A 121 6.51 -15.30 -16.58
C PRO A 121 6.47 -13.95 -15.84
N ALA A 122 5.33 -13.25 -15.82
CA ALA A 122 5.21 -11.98 -15.14
C ALA A 122 5.33 -12.12 -13.61
N THR A 123 5.92 -11.11 -12.99
CA THR A 123 5.89 -10.91 -11.54
C THR A 123 5.45 -9.48 -11.24
N LEU A 124 4.62 -9.34 -10.22
CA LEU A 124 4.06 -8.08 -9.77
C LEU A 124 3.87 -8.18 -8.27
N ASP A 125 4.30 -7.17 -7.53
CA ASP A 125 3.94 -6.97 -6.13
C ASP A 125 3.07 -5.71 -6.05
N GLY A 126 1.95 -5.77 -5.32
CA GLY A 126 1.09 -4.60 -5.12
C GLY A 126 1.80 -3.42 -4.42
N GLY A 127 2.85 -3.66 -3.63
CA GLY A 127 3.73 -2.62 -3.08
C GLY A 127 4.39 -1.74 -4.15
N ASP A 128 4.60 -2.27 -5.36
CA ASP A 128 5.16 -1.52 -6.49
C ASP A 128 4.13 -0.69 -7.26
N VAL A 129 2.85 -0.77 -6.90
CA VAL A 129 1.77 -0.12 -7.65
C VAL A 129 1.15 0.99 -6.84
N LEU A 130 1.32 2.21 -7.33
CA LEU A 130 0.71 3.42 -6.78
C LEU A 130 -0.38 3.91 -7.74
N VAL A 131 -1.63 3.86 -7.29
CA VAL A 131 -2.81 4.35 -8.02
C VAL A 131 -3.19 5.73 -7.47
N VAL A 132 -3.27 6.74 -8.34
CA VAL A 132 -3.65 8.12 -7.98
C VAL A 132 -4.63 8.65 -9.03
N GLY A 133 -5.92 8.62 -8.69
CA GLY A 133 -6.98 8.87 -9.66
C GLY A 133 -6.88 7.90 -10.84
N GLU A 134 -6.73 8.44 -12.05
CA GLU A 134 -6.57 7.65 -13.29
C GLU A 134 -5.09 7.30 -13.57
N ASP A 135 -4.14 7.83 -12.83
CA ASP A 135 -2.72 7.54 -13.03
C ASP A 135 -2.29 6.32 -12.22
N VAL A 136 -1.54 5.42 -12.85
CA VAL A 136 -0.98 4.24 -12.20
C VAL A 136 0.52 4.19 -12.44
N PHE A 137 1.28 4.33 -11.36
CA PHE A 137 2.73 4.21 -11.39
C PHE A 137 3.13 2.80 -10.96
N VAL A 138 4.00 2.17 -11.74
CA VAL A 138 4.47 0.80 -11.50
C VAL A 138 5.97 0.79 -11.33
N GLY A 139 6.43 0.45 -10.14
CA GLY A 139 7.83 0.30 -9.80
C GLY A 139 8.51 -0.79 -10.61
N GLY A 140 9.66 -0.48 -11.19
CA GLY A 140 10.59 -1.50 -11.67
C GLY A 140 11.54 -1.91 -10.56
N SER A 141 11.23 -2.99 -9.86
CA SER A 141 11.98 -3.49 -8.70
C SER A 141 12.51 -4.91 -8.93
N THR A 142 13.14 -5.50 -7.90
CA THR A 142 13.49 -6.93 -7.88
C THR A 142 12.25 -7.84 -7.79
N ARG A 143 11.09 -7.29 -7.42
CA ARG A 143 9.82 -8.01 -7.25
C ARG A 143 8.92 -7.89 -8.47
N THR A 144 8.88 -6.73 -9.11
CA THR A 144 8.04 -6.45 -10.29
C THR A 144 8.85 -6.33 -11.59
N ASN A 145 8.67 -7.30 -12.49
CA ASN A 145 9.36 -7.32 -13.79
C ASN A 145 8.61 -6.52 -14.88
N ARG A 146 9.24 -6.40 -16.06
CA ARG A 146 8.67 -5.63 -17.18
C ARG A 146 7.38 -6.26 -17.70
N GLU A 147 7.31 -7.58 -17.71
CA GLU A 147 6.16 -8.36 -18.11
C GLU A 147 4.99 -8.12 -17.16
N GLY A 148 5.22 -8.07 -15.85
CA GLY A 148 4.20 -7.76 -14.84
C GLY A 148 3.60 -6.37 -15.03
N ALA A 149 4.46 -5.36 -15.23
CA ALA A 149 4.01 -4.00 -15.54
C ALA A 149 3.21 -3.96 -16.86
N ALA A 150 3.63 -4.70 -17.89
CA ALA A 150 2.91 -4.78 -19.16
C ALA A 150 1.55 -5.48 -19.03
N ARG A 151 1.45 -6.54 -18.20
CA ARG A 151 0.18 -7.20 -17.91
C ARG A 151 -0.79 -6.29 -17.17
N LEU A 152 -0.30 -5.58 -16.15
CA LEU A 152 -1.12 -4.62 -15.43
C LEU A 152 -1.64 -3.52 -16.36
N ARG A 153 -0.77 -2.96 -17.22
CA ARG A 153 -1.16 -2.01 -18.26
C ARG A 153 -2.28 -2.53 -19.15
N ALA A 154 -2.14 -3.74 -19.69
CA ALA A 154 -3.13 -4.32 -20.60
C ALA A 154 -4.51 -4.53 -19.94
N VAL A 155 -4.54 -4.69 -18.62
CA VAL A 155 -5.80 -4.80 -17.84
C VAL A 155 -6.38 -3.43 -17.53
N MET A 156 -5.55 -2.44 -17.23
CA MET A 156 -5.96 -1.14 -16.71
C MET A 156 -6.26 -0.09 -17.79
N GLU A 157 -5.53 -0.04 -18.90
CA GLU A 157 -5.75 0.95 -19.96
C GLU A 157 -7.16 0.90 -20.59
N PRO A 158 -7.75 -0.29 -20.85
CA PRO A 158 -9.13 -0.37 -21.34
C PRO A 158 -10.18 0.21 -20.37
N LEU A 159 -9.81 0.40 -19.10
CA LEU A 159 -10.67 1.01 -18.07
C LEU A 159 -10.41 2.52 -17.91
N GLY A 160 -9.50 3.10 -18.71
CA GLY A 160 -9.20 4.54 -18.69
C GLY A 160 -7.98 4.95 -17.85
N TYR A 161 -7.30 4.01 -17.21
CA TYR A 161 -6.09 4.32 -16.43
C TYR A 161 -4.86 4.52 -17.31
N ARG A 162 -3.96 5.40 -16.89
CA ARG A 162 -2.66 5.67 -17.54
C ARG A 162 -1.53 5.00 -16.77
N VAL A 163 -0.98 3.92 -17.32
CA VAL A 163 0.02 3.09 -16.62
C VAL A 163 1.46 3.42 -17.05
N ARG A 164 2.23 3.99 -16.12
CA ARG A 164 3.63 4.41 -16.32
C ARG A 164 4.57 3.62 -15.43
N ARG A 165 5.69 3.16 -16.00
CA ARG A 165 6.73 2.46 -15.23
C ARG A 165 7.71 3.47 -14.67
N VAL A 166 8.07 3.30 -13.39
CA VAL A 166 9.00 4.18 -12.67
C VAL A 166 10.20 3.35 -12.21
N PRO A 167 11.45 3.74 -12.53
CA PRO A 167 12.63 3.13 -11.94
C PRO A 167 12.63 3.31 -10.42
N VAL A 168 12.95 2.24 -9.67
CA VAL A 168 13.04 2.26 -8.21
C VAL A 168 14.44 1.81 -7.82
N GLU A 169 15.10 2.58 -6.96
CA GLU A 169 16.46 2.29 -6.48
C GLU A 169 16.53 2.39 -4.96
N GLY A 170 17.37 1.56 -4.32
CA GLY A 170 17.69 1.68 -2.90
C GLY A 170 16.57 1.31 -1.91
N CYS A 171 15.43 0.79 -2.38
CA CYS A 171 14.33 0.31 -1.53
C CYS A 171 13.57 -0.84 -2.21
N LEU A 172 12.73 -1.53 -1.42
CA LEU A 172 12.10 -2.77 -1.85
C LEU A 172 11.02 -2.59 -2.92
N HIS A 173 10.12 -1.62 -2.70
CA HIS A 173 8.99 -1.36 -3.59
C HIS A 173 8.78 0.14 -3.81
N LEU A 174 8.11 0.50 -4.91
CA LEU A 174 7.75 1.89 -5.21
C LEU A 174 7.10 2.62 -4.02
N LYS A 175 6.14 2.01 -3.32
CA LYS A 175 5.46 2.65 -2.17
C LYS A 175 6.31 2.79 -0.91
N THR A 176 7.51 2.21 -0.89
CA THR A 176 8.52 2.55 0.11
C THR A 176 9.10 3.95 -0.14
N ALA A 177 9.21 4.34 -1.41
CA ALA A 177 9.80 5.59 -1.85
C ALA A 177 8.78 6.69 -2.15
N VAL A 178 7.54 6.37 -2.49
CA VAL A 178 6.53 7.38 -2.85
C VAL A 178 5.10 6.92 -2.53
N THR A 179 4.30 7.77 -1.91
CA THR A 179 2.86 7.56 -1.72
C THR A 179 2.05 8.80 -2.03
N ALA A 180 0.76 8.61 -2.35
CA ALA A 180 -0.17 9.70 -2.54
C ALA A 180 -0.71 10.19 -1.20
N VAL A 181 -0.50 11.47 -0.91
CA VAL A 181 -0.94 12.13 0.33
C VAL A 181 -2.10 13.11 0.10
N ALA A 182 -2.38 13.44 -1.15
CA ALA A 182 -3.62 14.07 -1.62
C ALA A 182 -3.88 13.64 -3.07
N ASP A 183 -4.98 14.12 -3.68
CA ASP A 183 -5.32 13.78 -5.07
C ASP A 183 -4.27 14.29 -6.08
N ASP A 184 -3.59 15.37 -5.74
CA ASP A 184 -2.60 16.05 -6.57
C ASP A 184 -1.22 16.15 -5.90
N THR A 185 -1.02 15.47 -4.76
CA THR A 185 0.21 15.61 -3.95
C THR A 185 0.80 14.25 -3.61
N LEU A 186 2.10 14.10 -3.86
CA LEU A 186 2.88 12.92 -3.51
C LEU A 186 3.92 13.25 -2.44
N LEU A 187 4.10 12.34 -1.48
CA LEU A 187 5.23 12.33 -0.57
C LEU A 187 6.27 11.37 -1.12
N LEU A 188 7.51 11.81 -1.32
CA LEU A 188 8.56 10.96 -1.89
C LEU A 188 9.93 11.10 -1.23
N ASN A 189 10.74 10.07 -1.41
CA ASN A 189 12.18 10.08 -1.17
C ASN A 189 12.93 10.28 -2.50
N PRO A 190 13.53 11.45 -2.75
CA PRO A 190 14.15 11.77 -4.04
C PRO A 190 15.44 10.99 -4.31
N ARG A 191 15.95 10.23 -3.32
CA ARG A 191 17.10 9.33 -3.51
C ARG A 191 16.71 7.98 -4.09
N TRP A 192 15.44 7.61 -4.02
CA TRP A 192 14.96 6.28 -4.41
C TRP A 192 14.09 6.29 -5.66
N VAL A 193 13.51 7.45 -5.98
CA VAL A 193 12.75 7.70 -7.21
C VAL A 193 13.06 9.09 -7.74
N ASP A 194 13.10 9.24 -9.06
CA ASP A 194 13.27 10.53 -9.72
C ASP A 194 11.98 11.37 -9.63
N PRO A 195 12.00 12.57 -9.00
CA PRO A 195 10.86 13.48 -8.99
C PRO A 195 10.27 13.77 -10.37
N GLY A 196 11.09 13.76 -11.44
CA GLY A 196 10.66 13.94 -12.82
C GLY A 196 9.69 12.86 -13.33
N SER A 197 9.64 11.70 -12.67
CA SER A 197 8.67 10.63 -13.00
C SER A 197 7.22 10.98 -12.64
N PHE A 198 7.02 12.05 -11.86
CA PHE A 198 5.73 12.46 -11.30
C PHE A 198 5.30 13.87 -11.75
N GLU A 199 5.64 14.24 -12.99
CA GLU A 199 5.19 15.50 -13.58
C GLU A 199 3.67 15.68 -13.45
N GLY A 200 3.25 16.89 -13.07
CA GLY A 200 1.84 17.22 -12.81
C GLY A 200 1.40 17.07 -11.35
N TYR A 201 2.22 16.48 -10.48
CA TYR A 201 1.95 16.38 -9.04
C TYR A 201 2.73 17.43 -8.24
N ARG A 202 2.13 17.91 -7.13
CA ARG A 202 2.85 18.61 -6.07
C ARG A 202 3.68 17.59 -5.30
N LEU A 203 4.95 17.89 -5.07
CA LEU A 203 5.88 16.97 -4.43
C LEU A 203 6.27 17.48 -3.05
N VAL A 204 6.09 16.65 -2.03
CA VAL A 204 6.62 16.85 -0.69
C VAL A 204 7.74 15.84 -0.50
N GLU A 205 8.93 16.31 -0.14
CA GLU A 205 10.04 15.41 0.15
C GLU A 205 10.05 15.00 1.62
N VAL A 206 10.33 13.71 1.88
CA VAL A 206 10.62 13.21 3.23
C VAL A 206 11.79 13.97 3.85
N ASP A 207 11.85 13.95 5.18
CA ASP A 207 13.06 14.42 5.84
C ASP A 207 14.24 13.50 5.48
N PRO A 208 15.41 14.03 5.07
CA PRO A 208 16.57 13.19 4.73
C PRO A 208 17.04 12.28 5.87
N ALA A 209 16.72 12.60 7.12
CA ALA A 209 17.00 11.75 8.29
C ALA A 209 15.99 10.60 8.46
N GLU A 210 14.89 10.59 7.72
CA GLU A 210 13.78 9.64 7.82
C GLU A 210 13.48 9.02 6.43
N PRO A 211 14.44 8.30 5.81
CA PRO A 211 14.33 7.89 4.40
C PRO A 211 13.13 6.98 4.10
N PHE A 212 12.64 6.22 5.09
CA PHE A 212 11.48 5.33 4.97
C PHE A 212 10.13 6.03 5.21
N ALA A 213 10.12 7.34 5.49
CA ALA A 213 8.90 8.07 5.85
C ALA A 213 7.93 8.29 4.69
N ALA A 214 8.31 7.95 3.46
CA ALA A 214 7.43 8.09 2.30
C ALA A 214 6.32 7.04 2.28
N ASN A 215 6.41 5.97 3.08
CA ASN A 215 5.38 4.96 3.21
C ASN A 215 4.26 5.45 4.16
N VAL A 216 3.30 6.17 3.61
CA VAL A 216 2.14 6.74 4.31
C VAL A 216 0.86 6.22 3.65
N LEU A 217 -0.10 5.78 4.47
CA LEU A 217 -1.38 5.29 3.99
C LEU A 217 -2.41 6.40 4.02
N ARG A 218 -3.04 6.70 2.87
CA ARG A 218 -4.15 7.63 2.78
C ARG A 218 -5.49 6.91 2.95
N VAL A 219 -6.33 7.43 3.85
CA VAL A 219 -7.70 6.94 4.11
C VAL A 219 -8.63 8.15 4.09
N GLY A 220 -9.37 8.32 2.99
CA GLY A 220 -10.19 9.52 2.76
C GLY A 220 -9.32 10.79 2.81
N ASP A 221 -9.65 11.69 3.73
CA ASP A 221 -8.96 12.98 3.92
C ASP A 221 -7.87 12.94 5.00
N ALA A 222 -7.59 11.76 5.55
CA ALA A 222 -6.58 11.57 6.59
C ALA A 222 -5.44 10.66 6.10
N LEU A 223 -4.28 10.84 6.73
CA LEU A 223 -3.08 10.04 6.52
C LEU A 223 -2.76 9.26 7.78
N LEU A 224 -2.31 8.02 7.61
CA LEU A 224 -1.73 7.20 8.67
C LEU A 224 -0.24 7.02 8.37
N ALA A 225 0.61 7.48 9.28
CA ALA A 225 2.06 7.42 9.16
C ALA A 225 2.70 6.65 10.32
N ALA A 226 3.89 6.11 10.12
CA ALA A 226 4.64 5.49 11.21
C ALA A 226 5.07 6.56 12.24
N ALA A 227 4.91 6.26 13.53
CA ALA A 227 5.27 7.18 14.62
C ALA A 227 6.76 7.54 14.66
N ALA A 228 7.61 6.71 14.06
CA ALA A 228 9.07 6.88 13.98
C ALA A 228 9.53 8.04 13.07
N HIS A 229 8.62 8.73 12.37
CA HIS A 229 8.97 9.77 11.39
C HIS A 229 8.39 11.17 11.70
N PRO A 230 8.72 11.75 12.88
CA PRO A 230 8.12 13.01 13.33
C PRO A 230 8.51 14.22 12.48
N ALA A 231 9.68 14.26 11.83
CA ALA A 231 10.10 15.39 11.01
C ALA A 231 9.31 15.46 9.71
N THR A 232 9.15 14.34 9.02
CA THR A 232 8.32 14.21 7.82
C THR A 232 6.85 14.48 8.13
N ARG A 233 6.35 13.96 9.28
CA ARG A 233 4.99 14.29 9.75
C ARG A 233 4.77 15.80 9.91
N ARG A 234 5.74 16.54 10.45
CA ARG A 234 5.64 18.00 10.57
C ARG A 234 5.57 18.68 9.20
N ARG A 235 6.30 18.19 8.19
CA ARG A 235 6.23 18.71 6.81
C ARG A 235 4.83 18.51 6.23
N LEU A 236 4.26 17.31 6.36
CA LEU A 236 2.89 17.02 5.91
C LEU A 236 1.85 17.89 6.61
N ALA A 237 1.95 18.01 7.94
CA ALA A 237 1.03 18.84 8.72
C ALA A 237 1.13 20.33 8.35
N ALA A 238 2.31 20.84 8.04
CA ALA A 238 2.52 22.21 7.54
C ALA A 238 1.88 22.43 6.16
N SER A 239 1.67 21.38 5.38
CA SER A 239 0.92 21.40 4.12
C SER A 239 -0.60 21.28 4.31
N GLY A 240 -1.10 21.32 5.55
CA GLY A 240 -2.53 21.24 5.88
C GLY A 240 -3.11 19.83 5.86
N LEU A 241 -2.26 18.79 5.78
CA LEU A 241 -2.70 17.40 5.76
C LEU A 241 -2.93 16.90 7.18
N ARG A 242 -4.05 16.22 7.41
CA ARG A 242 -4.33 15.54 8.68
C ARG A 242 -3.55 14.24 8.75
N VAL A 243 -2.61 14.15 9.71
CA VAL A 243 -1.76 12.97 9.88
C VAL A 243 -1.96 12.36 11.26
N GLU A 244 -2.52 11.16 11.28
CA GLU A 244 -2.52 10.27 12.44
C GLU A 244 -1.26 9.39 12.42
N THR A 245 -0.84 8.90 13.59
CA THR A 245 0.34 8.03 13.69
C THR A 245 0.04 6.73 14.38
N VAL A 246 0.74 5.68 13.95
CA VAL A 246 0.72 4.36 14.55
C VAL A 246 2.14 3.86 14.77
N ASP A 247 2.36 3.17 15.89
CA ASP A 247 3.62 2.47 16.12
C ASP A 247 3.59 1.11 15.40
N VAL A 248 4.56 0.92 14.51
CA VAL A 248 4.76 -0.29 13.70
C VAL A 248 6.23 -0.70 13.73
N SER A 249 6.96 -0.37 14.81
CA SER A 249 8.41 -0.57 14.89
C SER A 249 8.85 -2.02 14.67
N GLU A 250 8.07 -3.01 15.09
CA GLU A 250 8.38 -4.42 14.87
C GLU A 250 8.13 -4.85 13.43
N LEU A 251 7.10 -4.29 12.78
CA LEU A 251 6.84 -4.53 11.37
C LEU A 251 7.90 -3.87 10.48
N ALA A 252 8.43 -2.71 10.90
CA ALA A 252 9.52 -2.03 10.20
C ALA A 252 10.81 -2.86 10.14
N LYS A 253 11.07 -3.72 11.13
CA LYS A 253 12.20 -4.67 11.10
C LYS A 253 12.05 -5.74 10.01
N ALA A 254 10.83 -5.95 9.52
CA ALA A 254 10.51 -6.80 8.37
C ALA A 254 10.46 -6.01 7.04
N GLU A 255 11.10 -4.84 6.98
CA GLU A 255 11.15 -3.98 5.79
C GLU A 255 9.77 -3.45 5.34
N ALA A 256 8.80 -3.40 6.26
CA ALA A 256 7.44 -2.98 5.98
C ALA A 256 7.08 -1.61 6.55
N GLY A 257 6.21 -0.89 5.85
CA GLY A 257 5.59 0.34 6.31
C GLY A 257 4.09 0.19 6.57
N VAL A 258 3.41 1.33 6.69
CA VAL A 258 1.98 1.43 7.00
C VAL A 258 1.10 0.94 5.84
N THR A 259 1.52 1.12 4.59
CA THR A 259 0.75 0.68 3.41
C THR A 259 0.73 -0.84 3.30
N CYS A 260 1.83 -1.50 3.67
CA CYS A 260 2.06 -2.92 3.42
C CYS A 260 0.99 -3.83 4.06
N SER A 261 0.44 -3.43 5.20
CA SER A 261 -0.46 -4.26 6.01
C SER A 261 -1.96 -4.13 5.65
N ALA A 262 -2.30 -3.36 4.60
CA ALA A 262 -3.68 -3.28 4.14
C ALA A 262 -3.84 -3.16 2.62
N ILE A 263 -4.98 -3.66 2.13
CA ILE A 263 -5.53 -3.28 0.84
C ILE A 263 -6.76 -2.41 1.09
N ILE A 264 -6.76 -1.19 0.55
CA ILE A 264 -7.87 -0.24 0.68
C ILE A 264 -8.74 -0.30 -0.57
N LEU A 265 -10.05 -0.37 -0.39
CA LEU A 265 -11.04 -0.29 -1.47
C LEU A 265 -12.28 0.49 -1.03
N GLY A 266 -12.86 1.25 -1.96
CA GLY A 266 -14.09 2.01 -1.74
C GLY A 266 -15.32 1.27 -2.25
N GLU A 267 -16.34 1.15 -1.42
CA GLU A 267 -17.66 0.62 -1.81
C GLU A 267 -18.69 1.72 -1.87
N GLU A 268 -19.40 1.79 -3.00
CA GLU A 268 -20.65 2.55 -3.07
C GLU A 268 -21.75 1.73 -2.37
N ARG A 269 -22.53 2.37 -1.51
CA ARG A 269 -23.76 1.81 -0.94
C ARG A 269 -24.98 2.37 -1.66
#